data_AF-A0A7W3PG62-F1
#
_entry.id   AF-A0A7W3PG62-F1
#
_cell.length_a   1.000
_cell.length_b   1.000
_cell.length_c   1.000
_cell.angle_alpha   90.00
_cell.angle_beta   90.00
_cell.angle_gamma   90.00
#
_symmetry.space_group_name_H-M   'P 1'
#
loop_
_entity.id
_entity.type
_entity.pdbx_description
1 polymer ?
#
loop_
_entity_poly.entity_id
_entity_poly.type
_entity_poly.pdbx_seq_one_letter_code
_entity_poly.pdbx_strand_id
1 'polypeptide(L)'
;MASIFPPHRASARNRSKDISLAANPFVDRLIRQGATSQKLQFAAACAERSAGVLFWAASLDDRMADADLYGQILDKLWSGVAKEGEWDRLVERIEGTSDLVDGHERGGAYSYAFSAGALMHSCLNFARSMFPSGLPGIAEEATNNASRIGFRVGVNLIDEELSEQMRDANAVLLSAAMPSAVDLLRERARTIGRGRLSALKKWGDENGL
;
A
#
# COMPACT_ATOMS: atom_id res chain seq x y z
N MET A 1 -47.07 18.23 -1.95
CA MET A 1 -45.98 17.66 -1.15
C MET A 1 -45.36 16.52 -1.95
N ALA A 2 -44.27 16.79 -2.67
CA ALA A 2 -43.57 15.81 -3.50
C ALA A 2 -42.34 15.29 -2.75
N SER A 3 -42.20 13.97 -2.70
CA SER A 3 -41.11 13.24 -2.04
C SER A 3 -39.78 13.49 -2.75
N ILE A 4 -38.83 14.09 -2.03
CA ILE A 4 -37.45 14.34 -2.45
C ILE A 4 -36.59 13.19 -1.92
N PHE A 5 -36.64 12.04 -2.58
CA PHE A 5 -35.61 11.01 -2.43
C PHE A 5 -35.32 10.40 -3.81
N PRO A 6 -34.09 10.51 -4.33
CA PRO A 6 -33.74 9.80 -5.54
C PRO A 6 -33.73 8.29 -5.25
N PRO A 7 -34.14 7.44 -6.22
CA PRO A 7 -34.20 6.01 -6.03
C PRO A 7 -32.79 5.47 -5.76
N HIS A 8 -32.70 4.60 -4.76
CA HIS A 8 -31.56 3.75 -4.47
C HIS A 8 -30.96 3.23 -5.77
N ARG A 9 -29.75 3.70 -6.11
CA ARG A 9 -28.91 3.01 -7.10
C ARG A 9 -28.67 1.61 -6.58
N ALA A 10 -29.32 0.65 -7.24
CA ALA A 10 -29.07 -0.76 -7.06
C ALA A 10 -27.56 -1.01 -7.13
N SER A 11 -27.01 -1.38 -5.98
CA SER A 11 -26.14 -2.54 -5.84
C SER A 11 -25.06 -2.68 -6.92
N ALA A 12 -23.96 -1.94 -6.76
CA ALA A 12 -22.68 -2.26 -7.38
C ALA A 12 -22.05 -3.56 -6.82
N ARG A 13 -22.85 -4.50 -6.30
CA ARG A 13 -22.41 -5.80 -5.75
C ARG A 13 -22.25 -6.90 -6.80
N ASN A 14 -22.34 -6.60 -8.10
CA ASN A 14 -22.41 -7.64 -9.13
C ASN A 14 -21.40 -7.51 -10.29
N ARG A 15 -20.18 -7.03 -10.00
CA ARG A 15 -19.01 -7.21 -10.89
C ARG A 15 -17.74 -7.70 -10.19
N SER A 16 -17.83 -8.20 -8.96
CA SER A 16 -16.79 -9.07 -8.39
C SER A 16 -16.98 -10.50 -8.91
N LYS A 17 -16.92 -10.68 -10.23
CA LYS A 17 -16.72 -12.02 -10.79
C LYS A 17 -15.25 -12.35 -10.53
N ASP A 18 -15.01 -13.15 -9.49
CA ASP A 18 -13.96 -14.17 -9.45
C ASP A 18 -12.61 -13.78 -10.08
N ILE A 19 -12.07 -12.59 -9.81
CA ILE A 19 -10.62 -12.48 -9.67
C ILE A 19 -10.35 -13.02 -8.28
N SER A 20 -10.29 -14.35 -8.21
CA SER A 20 -9.49 -14.98 -7.19
C SER A 20 -8.09 -14.37 -7.34
N LEU A 21 -7.74 -13.39 -6.49
CA LEU A 21 -6.37 -12.95 -6.28
C LEU A 21 -5.46 -14.12 -5.85
N ALA A 22 -6.05 -15.30 -5.57
CA ALA A 22 -5.33 -16.54 -5.35
C ALA A 22 -4.46 -16.88 -6.56
N ALA A 23 -3.16 -16.82 -6.31
CA ALA A 23 -2.03 -17.09 -7.18
C ALA A 23 -1.78 -16.04 -8.26
N ASN A 24 -1.32 -14.84 -7.86
CA ASN A 24 -0.41 -14.09 -8.71
C ASN A 24 0.85 -14.98 -8.91
N PRO A 25 1.07 -15.57 -10.10
CA PRO A 25 2.10 -16.59 -10.30
C PRO A 25 3.52 -16.04 -10.08
N PHE A 26 3.68 -14.72 -10.16
CA PHE A 26 4.94 -14.04 -9.89
C PHE A 26 5.20 -13.88 -8.39
N VAL A 27 4.15 -13.61 -7.60
CA VAL A 27 4.25 -13.62 -6.13
C VAL A 27 4.54 -15.04 -5.64
N ASP A 28 3.89 -16.06 -6.20
CA ASP A 28 4.20 -17.46 -5.89
C ASP A 28 5.65 -17.83 -6.22
N ARG A 29 6.15 -17.38 -7.37
CA ARG A 29 7.54 -17.57 -7.75
C ARG A 29 8.49 -16.86 -6.77
N LEU A 30 8.19 -15.61 -6.40
CA LEU A 30 8.95 -14.85 -5.42
C LEU A 30 8.96 -15.54 -4.04
N ILE A 31 7.83 -16.11 -3.61
CA ILE A 31 7.72 -16.88 -2.37
C ILE A 31 8.67 -18.09 -2.40
N ARG A 32 8.66 -18.85 -3.50
CA ARG A 32 9.43 -20.09 -3.65
C ARG A 32 10.92 -19.87 -3.89
N GLN A 33 11.28 -18.83 -4.64
CA GLN A 33 12.65 -18.64 -5.17
C GLN A 33 13.36 -17.41 -4.62
N GLY A 34 12.62 -16.44 -4.09
CA GLY A 34 13.17 -15.17 -3.63
C GLY A 34 13.94 -15.32 -2.31
N ALA A 35 15.08 -14.65 -2.24
CA ALA A 35 15.76 -14.39 -0.98
C ALA A 35 14.90 -13.49 -0.08
N THR A 36 15.15 -13.57 1.23
CA THR A 36 14.55 -12.72 2.25
C THR A 36 14.53 -11.23 1.87
N SER A 37 15.67 -10.68 1.45
CA SER A 37 15.79 -9.28 1.04
C SER A 37 14.90 -8.93 -0.16
N GLN A 38 14.80 -9.81 -1.15
CA GLN A 38 13.98 -9.60 -2.35
C GLN A 38 12.48 -9.59 -2.01
N LYS A 39 12.05 -10.46 -1.08
CA LYS A 39 10.68 -10.48 -0.56
C LYS A 39 10.34 -9.18 0.19
N LEU A 40 11.26 -8.69 1.02
CA LEU A 40 11.11 -7.41 1.72
C LEU A 40 11.06 -6.22 0.75
N GLN A 41 11.90 -6.21 -0.30
CA GLN A 41 11.88 -5.17 -1.32
C GLN A 41 10.57 -5.15 -2.12
N PHE A 42 9.99 -6.31 -2.41
CA PHE A 42 8.66 -6.37 -3.02
C PHE A 42 7.58 -5.79 -2.08
N ALA A 43 7.59 -6.17 -0.80
CA ALA A 43 6.68 -5.61 0.20
C ALA A 43 6.88 -4.08 0.35
N ALA A 44 8.14 -3.62 0.30
CA ALA A 44 8.50 -2.21 0.32
C ALA A 44 7.93 -1.46 -0.89
N ALA A 45 8.01 -2.02 -2.10
CA ALA A 45 7.47 -1.42 -3.31
C ALA A 45 5.94 -1.24 -3.23
N CYS A 46 5.23 -2.24 -2.73
CA CYS A 46 3.78 -2.17 -2.48
C CYS A 46 3.43 -1.06 -1.46
N ALA A 47 4.14 -1.01 -0.33
CA ALA A 47 3.94 0.01 0.70
C ALA A 47 4.27 1.42 0.19
N GLU A 48 5.41 1.60 -0.49
CA GLU A 48 5.89 2.89 -1.02
C GLU A 48 4.89 3.51 -2.00
N ARG A 49 4.24 2.69 -2.85
CA ARG A 49 3.17 3.16 -3.76
C ARG A 49 1.94 3.72 -3.03
N SER A 50 1.70 3.29 -1.80
CA SER A 50 0.55 3.72 -0.99
C SER A 50 0.93 4.79 0.03
N ALA A 51 2.22 4.91 0.36
CA ALA A 51 2.72 5.74 1.45
C ALA A 51 2.45 7.23 1.29
N GLY A 52 2.39 7.74 0.04
CA GLY A 52 2.08 9.15 -0.22
C GLY A 52 0.79 9.63 0.46
N VAL A 53 -0.22 8.76 0.55
CA VAL A 53 -1.49 9.07 1.21
C VAL A 53 -1.34 9.11 2.73
N LEU A 54 -0.52 8.25 3.33
CA LEU A 54 -0.19 8.31 4.76
C LEU A 54 0.50 9.62 5.13
N PHE A 55 1.55 9.97 4.37
CA PHE A 55 2.28 11.22 4.58
C PHE A 55 1.38 12.44 4.43
N TRP A 56 0.48 12.42 3.44
CA TRP A 56 -0.48 13.49 3.26
C TRP A 56 -1.44 13.59 4.44
N ALA A 57 -2.04 12.49 4.90
CA ALA A 57 -2.94 12.52 6.06
C ALA A 57 -2.23 13.00 7.34
N ALA A 58 -1.00 12.53 7.59
CA ALA A 58 -0.19 13.01 8.70
C ALA A 58 0.09 14.52 8.61
N SER A 59 0.29 15.06 7.40
CA SER A 59 0.50 16.49 7.20
C SER A 59 -0.71 17.38 7.45
N LEU A 60 -1.93 16.83 7.36
CA LEU A 60 -3.16 17.59 7.63
C LEU A 60 -3.36 17.87 9.13
N ASP A 61 -2.84 17.00 10.00
CA ASP A 61 -2.97 17.06 11.46
C ASP A 61 -1.67 17.45 12.19
N ASP A 62 -0.65 17.92 11.47
CA ASP A 62 0.68 18.24 12.03
C ASP A 62 1.35 17.05 12.76
N ARG A 63 1.09 15.82 12.29
CA ARG A 63 1.59 14.56 12.88
C ARG A 63 2.93 14.16 12.29
N MET A 64 3.92 15.06 12.34
CA MET A 64 5.23 14.84 11.73
C MET A 64 5.97 13.62 12.30
N ALA A 65 5.76 13.30 13.58
CA ALA A 65 6.34 12.11 14.20
C ALA A 65 5.86 10.79 13.56
N ASP A 66 4.62 10.74 13.07
CA ASP A 66 4.08 9.56 12.39
C ASP A 66 4.61 9.46 10.97
N ALA A 67 4.72 10.60 10.27
CA ALA A 67 5.39 10.66 8.98
C ALA A 67 6.84 10.15 9.09
N ASP A 68 7.60 10.59 10.09
CA ASP A 68 8.96 10.11 10.34
C ASP A 68 9.00 8.60 10.61
N LEU A 69 8.03 8.07 11.36
CA LEU A 69 7.91 6.63 11.59
C LEU A 69 7.64 5.87 10.28
N TYR A 70 6.73 6.34 9.44
CA TYR A 70 6.43 5.71 8.15
C TYR A 70 7.65 5.72 7.21
N GLY A 71 8.40 6.82 7.19
CA GLY A 71 9.67 6.91 6.47
C GLY A 71 10.70 5.90 6.97
N GLN A 72 10.88 5.81 8.29
CA GLN A 72 11.77 4.83 8.93
C GLN A 72 11.40 3.39 8.56
N ILE A 73 10.10 3.05 8.59
CA ILE A 73 9.61 1.72 8.22
C ILE A 73 9.94 1.41 6.75
N LEU A 74 9.66 2.34 5.82
CA LEU A 74 9.99 2.15 4.41
C LEU A 74 11.49 1.94 4.20
N ASP A 75 12.34 2.79 4.79
CA ASP A 75 13.79 2.65 4.68
C ASP A 75 14.27 1.28 5.19
N LYS A 76 13.70 0.80 6.29
CA LYS A 76 14.01 -0.52 6.83
C LYS A 76 13.58 -1.64 5.89
N LEU A 77 12.36 -1.60 5.39
CA LEU A 77 11.85 -2.58 4.43
C LEU A 77 12.72 -2.64 3.17
N TRP A 78 13.11 -1.48 2.62
CA TRP A 78 14.00 -1.41 1.46
C TRP A 78 15.40 -1.95 1.72
N SER A 79 15.97 -1.63 2.89
CA SER A 79 17.30 -2.13 3.26
C SER A 79 17.30 -3.65 3.50
N GLY A 80 16.18 -4.20 3.96
CA GLY A 80 16.08 -5.60 4.38
C GLY A 80 16.93 -5.95 5.60
N VAL A 81 17.52 -4.96 6.28
CA VAL A 81 18.43 -5.13 7.42
C VAL A 81 17.84 -4.46 8.65
N ALA A 82 17.73 -5.24 9.72
CA ALA A 82 17.29 -4.76 11.02
C ALA A 82 18.14 -5.36 12.13
N LYS A 83 18.34 -4.58 13.20
CA LYS A 83 18.94 -5.08 14.44
C LYS A 83 17.95 -6.02 15.15
N GLU A 84 18.48 -6.84 16.06
CA GLU A 84 17.64 -7.71 16.90
C GLU A 84 16.56 -6.90 17.63
N GLY A 85 15.31 -7.38 17.57
CA GLY A 85 14.13 -6.74 18.16
C GLY A 85 13.68 -5.42 17.51
N GLU A 86 14.33 -4.97 16.43
CA GLU A 86 13.98 -3.70 15.78
C GLU A 86 12.62 -3.77 15.06
N TRP A 87 12.31 -4.90 14.41
CA TRP A 87 11.00 -5.10 13.79
C TRP A 87 9.86 -5.08 14.81
N ASP A 88 10.05 -5.75 15.96
CA ASP A 88 9.05 -5.76 17.04
C ASP A 88 8.74 -4.34 17.54
N ARG A 89 9.79 -3.55 17.81
CA ARG A 89 9.64 -2.15 18.22
C ARG A 89 8.92 -1.30 17.18
N LEU A 90 9.19 -1.51 15.90
CA LEU A 90 8.49 -0.79 14.84
C LEU A 90 7.01 -1.19 14.77
N VAL A 91 6.68 -2.48 14.96
CA VAL A 91 5.30 -2.97 15.00
C VAL A 91 4.53 -2.32 16.15
N GLU A 92 5.09 -2.33 17.36
CA GLU A 92 4.49 -1.69 18.53
C GLU A 92 4.26 -0.19 18.30
N ARG A 93 5.25 0.50 17.68
CA ARG A 93 5.14 1.93 17.39
C ARG A 93 4.04 2.24 16.37
N ILE A 94 3.93 1.47 15.28
CA ILE A 94 2.89 1.73 14.27
C ILE A 94 1.49 1.38 14.81
N GLU A 95 1.36 0.35 15.66
CA GLU A 95 0.10 0.04 16.34
C GLU A 95 -0.33 1.17 17.28
N GLY A 96 0.63 1.87 17.90
CA GLY A 96 0.41 3.08 18.67
C GLY A 96 -0.02 4.31 17.85
N THR A 97 0.02 4.26 16.50
CA THR A 97 -0.45 5.37 15.63
C THR A 97 -1.96 5.30 15.32
N SER A 98 -2.73 4.55 16.14
CA SER A 98 -4.11 4.13 15.87
C SER A 98 -5.07 5.26 15.52
N ASP A 99 -4.80 6.50 15.91
CA ASP A 99 -5.65 7.65 15.57
C ASP A 99 -5.75 7.94 14.05
N LEU A 100 -4.83 7.44 13.20
CA LEU A 100 -4.97 7.46 11.72
C LEU A 100 -5.66 6.20 11.17
N VAL A 101 -5.81 5.18 12.02
CA VAL A 101 -6.29 3.82 11.71
C VAL A 101 -7.70 3.56 12.29
N ASP A 102 -8.17 4.35 13.25
CA ASP A 102 -9.54 4.29 13.79
C ASP A 102 -10.49 5.06 12.86
N GLY A 103 -10.59 4.55 11.63
CA GLY A 103 -11.21 5.17 10.46
C GLY A 103 -12.74 5.13 10.41
N HIS A 104 -13.43 5.36 11.53
CA HIS A 104 -14.90 5.36 11.52
C HIS A 104 -15.57 6.74 11.48
N GLU A 105 -14.89 7.82 11.86
CA GLU A 105 -15.52 9.16 11.91
C GLU A 105 -14.88 10.20 10.97
N ARG A 106 -13.63 9.98 10.52
CA ARG A 106 -12.92 10.93 9.66
C ARG A 106 -13.07 10.54 8.20
N GLY A 107 -13.98 11.24 7.51
CA GLY A 107 -14.13 11.16 6.06
C GLY A 107 -12.84 11.59 5.33
N GLY A 108 -12.83 11.34 4.02
CA GLY A 108 -11.81 11.92 3.15
C GLY A 108 -10.43 11.32 3.23
N ALA A 109 -9.37 12.14 3.36
CA ALA A 109 -7.97 11.71 3.30
C ALA A 109 -7.65 10.52 4.24
N TYR A 110 -8.24 10.52 5.44
CA TYR A 110 -8.05 9.49 6.46
C TYR A 110 -8.56 8.11 6.05
N SER A 111 -9.65 8.04 5.27
CA SER A 111 -10.17 6.75 4.79
C SER A 111 -9.21 6.04 3.83
N TYR A 112 -8.46 6.81 3.05
CA TYR A 112 -7.41 6.27 2.17
C TYR A 112 -6.13 5.97 2.96
N ALA A 113 -5.80 6.82 3.93
CA ALA A 113 -4.67 6.62 4.84
C ALA A 113 -4.80 5.33 5.66
N PHE A 114 -6.01 5.00 6.15
CA PHE A 114 -6.30 3.72 6.82
C PHE A 114 -5.83 2.53 5.98
N SER A 115 -6.21 2.51 4.70
CA SER A 115 -5.88 1.41 3.79
C SER A 115 -4.37 1.30 3.55
N ALA A 116 -3.69 2.44 3.46
CA ALA A 116 -2.24 2.48 3.28
C ALA A 116 -1.50 2.10 4.58
N GLY A 117 -2.05 2.47 5.74
CA GLY A 117 -1.53 2.13 7.07
C GLY A 117 -1.64 0.63 7.34
N ALA A 118 -2.79 0.03 7.03
CA ALA A 118 -2.99 -1.42 7.09
C ALA A 118 -1.95 -2.15 6.23
N LEU A 119 -1.74 -1.72 4.97
CA LEU A 119 -0.70 -2.28 4.10
C LEU A 119 0.70 -2.18 4.72
N MET A 120 1.03 -1.02 5.30
CA MET A 120 2.33 -0.82 5.95
C MET A 120 2.51 -1.72 7.18
N HIS A 121 1.45 -1.87 7.99
CA HIS A 121 1.41 -2.79 9.14
C HIS A 121 1.57 -4.25 8.69
N SER A 122 0.91 -4.67 7.61
CA SER A 122 1.07 -6.01 7.02
C SER A 122 2.49 -6.25 6.51
N CYS A 123 3.09 -5.28 5.80
CA CYS A 123 4.49 -5.35 5.37
C CYS A 123 5.45 -5.51 6.57
N LEU A 124 5.19 -4.80 7.66
CA LEU A 124 6.01 -4.85 8.85
C LEU A 124 5.85 -6.16 9.62
N ASN A 125 4.63 -6.68 9.72
CA ASN A 125 4.36 -8.00 10.30
C ASN A 125 4.99 -9.13 9.49
N PHE A 126 4.98 -9.00 8.16
CA PHE A 126 5.74 -9.89 7.30
C PHE A 126 7.24 -9.78 7.58
N ALA A 127 7.81 -8.58 7.71
CA ALA A 127 9.23 -8.41 8.02
C ALA A 127 9.63 -9.00 9.39
N ARG A 128 8.74 -8.88 10.38
CA ARG A 128 8.91 -9.45 11.71
C ARG A 128 8.92 -10.98 11.69
N SER A 129 7.95 -11.59 11.00
CA SER A 129 7.68 -13.03 11.11
C SER A 129 8.28 -13.87 9.98
N MET A 130 8.52 -13.25 8.82
CA MET A 130 8.93 -13.87 7.58
C MET A 130 8.03 -15.03 7.12
N PHE A 131 6.77 -15.05 7.57
CA PHE A 131 5.82 -16.07 7.15
C PHE A 131 5.49 -15.93 5.66
N PRO A 132 5.71 -16.97 4.84
CA PRO A 132 5.49 -16.93 3.39
C PRO A 132 4.08 -16.50 2.98
N SER A 133 3.07 -16.81 3.79
CA SER A 133 1.67 -16.44 3.57
C SER A 133 1.39 -14.93 3.69
N GLY A 134 2.33 -14.13 4.21
CA GLY A 134 2.18 -12.68 4.30
C GLY A 134 2.26 -11.96 2.95
N LEU A 135 3.09 -12.45 2.01
CA LEU A 135 3.29 -11.79 0.72
C LEU A 135 2.04 -11.71 -0.16
N PRO A 136 1.23 -12.78 -0.31
CA PRO A 136 -0.03 -12.70 -1.04
C PRO A 136 -1.00 -11.69 -0.42
N GLY A 137 -1.08 -11.65 0.91
CA GLY A 137 -1.91 -10.67 1.64
C GLY A 137 -1.47 -9.23 1.36
N ILE A 138 -0.16 -8.95 1.39
CA ILE A 138 0.39 -7.63 1.04
C ILE A 138 0.06 -7.23 -0.40
N ALA A 139 0.19 -8.15 -1.35
CA ALA A 139 -0.14 -7.90 -2.75
C ALA A 139 -1.64 -7.59 -2.95
N GLU A 140 -2.50 -8.34 -2.25
CA GLU A 140 -3.95 -8.10 -2.22
C GLU A 140 -4.29 -6.75 -1.58
N GLU A 141 -3.70 -6.42 -0.43
CA GLU A 141 -3.92 -5.14 0.24
C GLU A 141 -3.49 -3.94 -0.60
N ALA A 142 -2.35 -4.05 -1.31
CA ALA A 142 -1.90 -3.03 -2.25
C ALA A 142 -2.88 -2.86 -3.42
N THR A 143 -3.42 -3.97 -3.95
CA THR A 143 -4.45 -3.95 -5.00
C THR A 143 -5.76 -3.31 -4.50
N ASN A 144 -6.16 -3.63 -3.27
CA ASN A 144 -7.33 -3.06 -2.62
C ASN A 144 -7.16 -1.55 -2.37
N ASN A 145 -5.96 -1.12 -1.94
CA ASN A 145 -5.63 0.29 -1.80
C ASN A 145 -5.74 1.03 -3.15
N ALA A 146 -5.11 0.49 -4.20
CA ALA A 146 -5.19 1.03 -5.55
C ALA A 146 -6.63 1.10 -6.06
N SER A 147 -7.42 0.04 -5.84
CA SER A 147 -8.85 -0.01 -6.18
C SER A 147 -9.66 1.10 -5.50
N ARG A 148 -9.45 1.32 -4.19
CA ARG A 148 -10.14 2.39 -3.44
C ARG A 148 -9.83 3.77 -3.99
N ILE A 149 -8.56 4.06 -4.28
CA ILE A 149 -8.16 5.33 -4.91
C ILE A 149 -8.75 5.43 -6.32
N GLY A 150 -8.64 4.37 -7.12
CA GLY A 150 -9.08 4.33 -8.51
C GLY A 150 -10.58 4.54 -8.66
N PHE A 151 -11.39 3.87 -7.83
CA PHE A 151 -12.83 4.09 -7.74
C PHE A 151 -13.15 5.56 -7.49
N ARG A 152 -12.37 6.22 -6.64
CA ARG A 152 -12.61 7.62 -6.29
C ARG A 152 -12.29 8.57 -7.45
N VAL A 153 -11.13 8.40 -8.07
CA VAL A 153 -10.66 9.29 -9.15
C VAL A 153 -11.21 8.91 -10.54
N GLY A 154 -12.01 7.84 -10.63
CA GLY A 154 -12.61 7.38 -11.87
C GLY A 154 -11.65 6.67 -12.83
N VAL A 155 -10.58 6.06 -12.31
CA VAL A 155 -9.53 5.39 -13.10
C VAL A 155 -9.38 3.93 -12.67
N ASN A 156 -9.12 3.02 -13.60
CA ASN A 156 -8.84 1.63 -13.29
C ASN A 156 -7.39 1.44 -12.83
N LEU A 157 -7.18 1.49 -11.51
CA LEU A 157 -5.85 1.27 -10.92
C LEU A 157 -5.59 -0.20 -10.53
N ILE A 158 -6.56 -1.10 -10.67
CA ILE A 158 -6.39 -2.52 -10.32
C ILE A 158 -5.42 -3.17 -11.31
N ASP A 159 -5.69 -3.06 -12.61
CA ASP A 159 -4.85 -3.68 -13.65
C ASP A 159 -3.45 -3.06 -13.68
N GLU A 160 -3.35 -1.76 -13.40
CA GLU A 160 -2.07 -1.07 -13.24
C GLU A 160 -1.30 -1.64 -12.05
N GLU A 161 -1.91 -1.74 -10.86
CA GLU A 161 -1.24 -2.28 -9.67
C GLU A 161 -0.80 -3.73 -9.88
N LEU A 162 -1.64 -4.58 -10.48
CA LEU A 162 -1.26 -5.96 -10.80
C LEU A 162 -0.06 -6.01 -11.76
N SER A 163 -0.07 -5.16 -12.79
CA SER A 163 1.05 -5.05 -13.74
C SER A 163 2.33 -4.59 -13.06
N GLU A 164 2.25 -3.66 -12.12
CA GLU A 164 3.40 -3.19 -11.34
C GLU A 164 3.91 -4.26 -10.38
N GLN A 165 3.04 -4.97 -9.66
CA GLN A 165 3.46 -6.10 -8.82
C GLN A 165 4.18 -7.19 -9.62
N MET A 166 3.71 -7.49 -10.83
CA MET A 166 4.39 -8.42 -11.73
C MET A 166 5.79 -7.93 -12.13
N ARG A 167 5.93 -6.64 -12.43
CA ARG A 167 7.23 -6.03 -12.75
C ARG A 167 8.15 -6.07 -11.54
N ASP A 168 7.66 -5.69 -10.37
CA ASP A 168 8.42 -5.65 -9.13
C ASP A 168 8.94 -7.04 -8.76
N ALA A 169 8.07 -8.05 -8.76
CA ALA A 169 8.44 -9.42 -8.44
C ALA A 169 9.55 -9.95 -9.36
N ASN A 170 9.49 -9.63 -10.66
CA ASN A 170 10.56 -9.99 -11.59
C ASN A 170 11.85 -9.18 -11.35
N ALA A 171 11.72 -7.87 -11.11
CA ALA A 171 12.85 -6.98 -10.86
C ALA A 171 13.62 -7.39 -9.59
N VAL A 172 12.92 -7.67 -8.49
CA VAL A 172 13.57 -8.08 -7.24
C VAL A 172 14.23 -9.45 -7.38
N LEU A 173 13.66 -10.40 -8.11
CA LEU A 173 14.29 -11.70 -8.35
C LEU A 173 15.61 -11.57 -9.13
N LEU A 174 15.73 -10.57 -10.00
CA LEU A 174 16.94 -10.28 -10.78
C LEU A 174 17.92 -9.33 -10.07
N SER A 175 17.51 -8.70 -8.96
CA SER A 175 18.29 -7.65 -8.26
C SER A 175 19.65 -8.13 -7.73
N ALA A 176 19.81 -9.43 -7.44
CA ALA A 176 21.08 -9.99 -6.97
C ALA A 176 22.23 -9.77 -7.98
N ALA A 177 21.91 -9.67 -9.28
CA ALA A 177 22.88 -9.38 -10.33
C ALA A 177 23.08 -7.86 -10.57
N MET A 178 22.19 -7.02 -10.05
CA MET A 178 22.14 -5.57 -10.33
C MET A 178 21.70 -4.81 -9.08
N PRO A 179 22.63 -4.44 -8.17
CA PRO A 179 22.28 -3.71 -6.94
C PRO A 179 21.51 -2.40 -7.18
N SER A 180 21.82 -1.69 -8.28
CA SER A 180 21.11 -0.47 -8.69
C SER A 180 19.64 -0.70 -9.09
N ALA A 181 19.23 -1.95 -9.33
CA ALA A 181 17.84 -2.27 -9.64
C ALA A 181 16.90 -1.95 -8.48
N VAL A 182 17.37 -2.00 -7.24
CA VAL A 182 16.57 -1.69 -6.04
C VAL A 182 16.26 -0.19 -5.99
N ASP A 183 17.23 0.67 -6.25
CA ASP A 183 17.02 2.13 -6.28
C ASP A 183 16.04 2.54 -7.40
N LEU A 184 16.19 1.93 -8.58
CA LEU A 184 15.26 2.14 -9.70
C LEU A 184 13.84 1.69 -9.36
N LEU A 185 13.71 0.53 -8.69
CA LEU A 185 12.43 0.00 -8.24
C LEU A 185 11.78 0.95 -7.23
N ARG A 186 12.56 1.45 -6.27
CA ARG A 186 12.11 2.40 -5.26
C ARG A 186 11.63 3.71 -5.87
N GLU A 187 12.39 4.29 -6.79
CA GLU A 187 12.00 5.54 -7.46
C GLU A 187 10.75 5.37 -8.33
N ARG A 188 10.62 4.20 -8.98
CA ARG A 188 9.41 3.86 -9.73
C ARG A 188 8.19 3.78 -8.81
N ALA A 189 8.29 3.07 -7.69
CA ALA A 189 7.20 2.95 -6.71
C ALA A 189 6.78 4.33 -6.17
N ARG A 190 7.75 5.19 -5.84
CA ARG A 190 7.51 6.59 -5.45
C ARG A 190 6.79 7.39 -6.52
N THR A 191 7.23 7.28 -7.77
CA THR A 191 6.62 8.00 -8.89
C THR A 191 5.17 7.62 -9.08
N ILE A 192 4.85 6.32 -9.03
CA ILE A 192 3.46 5.83 -9.09
C ILE A 192 2.65 6.35 -7.90
N GLY A 193 3.19 6.24 -6.68
CA GLY A 193 2.52 6.73 -5.47
C GLY A 193 2.24 8.23 -5.51
N ARG A 194 3.20 9.04 -5.97
CA ARG A 194 3.02 10.49 -6.19
C ARG A 194 1.94 10.79 -7.22
N GLY A 195 1.88 10.02 -8.31
CA GLY A 195 0.83 10.14 -9.32
C GLY A 195 -0.56 9.89 -8.74
N ARG A 196 -0.72 8.79 -7.99
CA ARG A 196 -1.98 8.43 -7.32
C ARG A 196 -2.40 9.49 -6.30
N LEU A 197 -1.48 9.96 -5.47
CA LEU A 197 -1.75 11.03 -4.50
C LEU A 197 -2.17 12.33 -5.19
N SER A 198 -1.49 12.72 -6.26
CA SER A 198 -1.80 13.94 -7.00
C SER A 198 -3.20 13.89 -7.61
N ALA A 199 -3.58 12.75 -8.19
CA ALA A 199 -4.92 12.54 -8.72
C ALA A 199 -5.98 12.59 -7.61
N LEU A 200 -5.70 11.98 -6.45
CA LEU A 200 -6.60 11.99 -5.30
C LEU A 200 -6.79 13.40 -4.71
N LYS A 201 -5.71 14.17 -4.55
CA LYS A 201 -5.75 15.57 -4.08
C LYS A 201 -6.55 16.44 -5.02
N LYS A 202 -6.28 16.36 -6.33
CA LYS A 202 -7.04 17.10 -7.34
C LYS A 202 -8.54 16.79 -7.28
N TRP A 203 -8.91 15.51 -7.17
CA TRP A 203 -10.30 15.11 -6.99
C TRP A 203 -10.89 15.72 -5.71
N GLY A 204 -10.12 15.74 -4.63
CA GLY A 204 -10.50 16.36 -3.37
C GLY A 204 -10.78 17.85 -3.45
N ASP A 205 -9.89 18.60 -4.08
CA ASP A 205 -10.04 20.05 -4.29
C ASP A 205 -11.31 20.37 -5.10
N GLU A 206 -11.68 19.50 -6.05
CA GLU A 206 -12.86 19.65 -6.90
C GLU A 206 -14.18 19.23 -6.21
N ASN A 207 -14.12 18.38 -5.18
CA ASN A 207 -15.30 17.72 -4.59
C ASN A 207 -15.45 17.94 -3.07
N GLY A 208 -14.59 18.76 -2.45
CA GLY A 208 -14.68 19.13 -1.03
C GLY A 208 -14.22 18.04 -0.07
N LEU A 209 -13.03 17.47 -0.33
CA LEU A 209 -12.31 16.62 0.64
C LEU A 209 -11.63 17.41 1.76
#